data_AF-A0A1U7UY87-F1
#
_entry.id   AF-A0A1U7UY87-F1
#
_cell.length_a   1.000
_cell.length_b   1.000
_cell.length_c   1.000
_cell.angle_alpha   90.00
_cell.angle_beta   90.00
_cell.angle_gamma   90.00
#
_symmetry.space_group_name_H-M   'P 1'
#
loop_
_entity.id
_entity.type
_entity.pdbx_description
1 polymer ?
#
loop_
_entity_poly.entity_id
_entity_poly.type
_entity_poly.pdbx_seq_one_letter_code
_entity_poly.pdbx_strand_id
1 'polypeptide(L)'
;MQSFKLPNNKTQYCSNGVKNIILITSFACIIYLLSFNFNGPNTKLLHTSVSLQNDSTILSDTNLEHIVFGIASNEKAWSTRKELVKMWWKAGSKMRGCVFLEKMPSNYTNNTTENDSLPPICISGDTSRFKYTFRGGTPSAIRVARVVTETVALNHSNVRWYVFGDDDTVFFPDNLVKTLSKYDHGLWYYIGSNSEHFLMNKAFSYEMAFGGAGIAISYPLAKVLGKVFDACIERYPHLFGSDARIYSCLAELGVGLTHEPGFHQ
;
A
#
# COMPACT_ATOMS: atom_id res chain seq x y z
N MET A 1 -49.82 -18.06 60.16
CA MET A 1 -49.96 -18.69 58.83
C MET A 1 -48.74 -18.28 58.01
N GLN A 2 -47.92 -19.27 57.64
CA GLN A 2 -46.81 -19.28 56.67
C GLN A 2 -45.59 -18.35 56.86
N SER A 3 -44.52 -18.98 57.36
CA SER A 3 -43.11 -18.61 57.17
C SER A 3 -42.68 -18.87 55.72
N PHE A 4 -42.11 -17.87 55.03
CA PHE A 4 -41.42 -18.06 53.76
C PHE A 4 -39.99 -18.59 54.01
N LYS A 5 -39.72 -19.83 53.60
CA LYS A 5 -38.38 -20.41 53.49
C LYS A 5 -37.79 -20.06 52.12
N LEU A 6 -36.60 -19.46 52.10
CA LEU A 6 -35.75 -19.37 50.90
C LEU A 6 -35.15 -20.75 50.57
N PRO A 7 -35.04 -21.14 49.29
CA PRO A 7 -34.34 -22.35 48.91
C PRO A 7 -32.83 -22.18 49.03
N ASN A 8 -32.23 -23.12 49.74
CA ASN A 8 -30.78 -23.26 49.92
C ASN A 8 -30.17 -23.76 48.61
N ASN A 9 -29.56 -22.87 47.82
CA ASN A 9 -28.83 -23.26 46.61
C ASN A 9 -27.51 -23.91 47.03
N LYS A 10 -27.47 -25.24 46.92
CA LYS A 10 -26.27 -26.06 47.08
C LYS A 10 -25.17 -25.52 46.17
N THR A 11 -24.10 -25.01 46.76
CA THR A 11 -22.81 -24.82 46.10
C THR A 11 -22.36 -26.19 45.61
N GLN A 12 -22.45 -26.41 44.30
CA GLN A 12 -21.93 -27.60 43.65
C GLN A 12 -20.41 -27.54 43.77
N TYR A 13 -19.88 -28.25 44.77
CA TYR A 13 -18.46 -28.52 44.90
C TYR A 13 -18.01 -29.25 43.63
N CYS A 14 -17.43 -28.50 42.70
CA CYS A 14 -16.68 -29.08 41.61
C CYS A 14 -15.51 -29.83 42.25
N SER A 15 -15.60 -31.17 42.25
CA SER A 15 -14.63 -32.06 42.87
C SER A 15 -13.22 -31.61 42.53
N ASN A 16 -12.34 -31.51 43.53
CA ASN A 16 -10.93 -31.13 43.34
C ASN A 16 -10.25 -31.98 42.25
N GLY A 17 -10.75 -33.20 42.00
CA GLY A 17 -10.32 -34.03 40.88
C GLY A 17 -10.57 -33.43 39.51
N VAL A 18 -11.74 -32.81 39.26
CA VAL A 18 -12.07 -32.22 37.94
C VAL A 18 -11.23 -30.98 37.67
N LYS A 19 -10.99 -30.15 38.70
CA LYS A 19 -10.10 -28.98 38.59
C LYS A 19 -8.67 -29.40 38.28
N ASN A 20 -8.18 -30.44 38.95
CA ASN A 20 -6.84 -30.99 38.70
C ASN A 20 -6.73 -31.59 37.30
N ILE A 21 -7.76 -32.29 36.81
CA ILE A 21 -7.77 -32.82 35.45
C ILE A 21 -7.70 -31.68 34.41
N ILE A 22 -8.48 -30.61 34.57
CA ILE A 22 -8.46 -29.45 33.65
C ILE A 22 -7.09 -28.75 33.67
N LEU A 23 -6.47 -28.62 34.84
CA LEU A 23 -5.13 -28.04 34.98
C LEU A 23 -4.06 -28.91 34.30
N ILE A 24 -4.13 -30.23 34.50
CA ILE A 24 -3.18 -31.18 33.88
C ILE A 24 -3.35 -31.20 32.36
N THR A 25 -4.57 -31.23 31.84
CA THR A 25 -4.81 -31.23 30.38
C THR A 25 -4.41 -29.90 29.73
N SER A 26 -4.68 -28.77 30.38
CA SER A 26 -4.23 -27.45 29.91
C SER A 26 -2.71 -27.35 29.88
N PHE A 27 -2.03 -27.80 30.94
CA PHE A 27 -0.56 -27.79 31.00
C PHE A 27 0.06 -28.74 29.97
N ALA A 28 -0.52 -29.92 29.76
CA ALA A 28 -0.10 -30.85 28.72
C ALA A 28 -0.30 -30.27 27.30
N CYS A 29 -1.41 -29.56 27.04
CA CYS A 29 -1.64 -28.84 25.79
C CYS A 29 -0.61 -27.74 25.55
N ILE A 30 -0.25 -26.97 26.58
CA ILE A 30 0.78 -25.92 26.47
C ILE A 30 2.14 -26.54 26.15
N ILE A 31 2.53 -27.62 26.84
CA ILE A 31 3.77 -28.36 26.55
C ILE A 31 3.74 -28.92 25.13
N TYR A 32 2.63 -29.51 24.70
CA TYR A 32 2.46 -30.03 23.34
C TYR A 32 2.64 -28.93 22.29
N LEU A 33 1.99 -27.78 22.45
CA LEU A 33 2.14 -26.63 21.55
C LEU A 33 3.57 -26.07 21.56
N LEU A 34 4.22 -25.97 22.73
CA LEU A 34 5.61 -25.53 22.82
C LEU A 34 6.58 -26.53 22.16
N SER A 35 6.34 -27.83 22.31
CA SER A 35 7.13 -28.88 21.67
C SER A 35 6.90 -28.96 20.16
N PHE A 36 5.72 -28.58 19.65
CA PHE A 36 5.48 -28.40 18.21
C PHE A 36 6.21 -27.16 17.65
N ASN A 37 6.36 -26.11 18.45
CA ASN A 37 7.16 -24.93 18.08
C ASN A 37 8.68 -25.18 18.20
N PHE A 38 9.12 -26.10 19.08
CA PHE A 38 10.53 -26.50 19.21
C PHE A 38 10.96 -27.63 18.29
N ASN A 39 10.03 -28.49 17.84
CA ASN A 39 10.27 -29.59 16.89
C ASN A 39 9.68 -29.32 15.50
N GLY A 40 9.30 -28.07 15.20
CA GLY A 40 9.18 -27.62 13.82
C GLY A 40 10.49 -27.96 13.11
N PRO A 41 10.46 -28.45 11.85
CA PRO A 41 11.70 -28.77 11.15
C PRO A 41 12.62 -27.56 11.30
N ASN A 42 13.83 -27.80 11.81
CA ASN A 42 14.93 -26.89 11.56
C ASN A 42 14.99 -26.72 10.05
N THR A 43 14.26 -25.74 9.52
CA THR A 43 14.67 -25.05 8.33
C THR A 43 15.93 -24.33 8.79
N LYS A 44 17.02 -25.09 8.88
CA LYS A 44 18.26 -24.61 8.31
C LYS A 44 17.80 -24.00 7.01
N LEU A 45 17.84 -22.67 6.96
CA LEU A 45 17.91 -21.95 5.71
C LEU A 45 19.12 -22.58 5.04
N LEU A 46 18.85 -23.66 4.31
CA LEU A 46 19.78 -24.23 3.38
C LEU A 46 19.87 -23.10 2.39
N HIS A 47 20.92 -22.31 2.58
CA HIS A 47 21.64 -21.68 1.52
C HIS A 47 21.92 -22.79 0.51
N THR A 48 20.90 -23.16 -0.26
CA THR A 48 21.09 -23.67 -1.59
C THR A 48 21.59 -22.45 -2.31
N SER A 49 22.89 -22.19 -2.19
CA SER A 49 23.65 -21.60 -3.26
C SER A 49 23.45 -22.56 -4.44
N VAL A 50 22.30 -22.43 -5.11
CA VAL A 50 22.21 -22.74 -6.52
C VAL A 50 23.32 -21.87 -7.08
N SER A 51 24.41 -22.52 -7.45
CA SER A 51 25.42 -21.94 -8.31
C SER A 51 24.68 -21.54 -9.59
N LEU A 52 24.11 -20.33 -9.60
CA LEU A 52 23.73 -19.61 -10.79
C LEU A 52 25.04 -19.10 -11.41
N GLN A 53 25.88 -20.05 -11.84
CA GLN A 53 26.82 -19.77 -12.89
C GLN A 53 26.01 -19.73 -14.18
N ASN A 54 26.02 -18.53 -14.78
CA ASN A 54 25.43 -18.15 -16.06
C ASN A 54 23.95 -17.75 -16.07
N ASP A 55 23.60 -16.73 -15.29
CA ASP A 55 22.70 -15.71 -15.83
C ASP A 55 23.14 -14.29 -15.47
N SER A 56 24.23 -13.85 -16.09
CA SER A 56 24.71 -12.47 -16.07
C SER A 56 23.78 -11.49 -16.81
N THR A 57 22.50 -11.86 -17.03
CA THR A 57 21.49 -10.98 -17.63
C THR A 57 20.49 -10.38 -16.62
N ILE A 58 20.52 -10.78 -15.32
CA ILE A 58 19.55 -10.35 -14.28
C ILE A 58 20.19 -9.58 -13.13
N LEU A 59 20.98 -8.54 -13.38
CA LEU A 59 21.35 -7.54 -12.36
C LEU A 59 21.73 -6.21 -13.03
N SER A 60 20.97 -5.78 -14.03
CA SER A 60 21.09 -4.39 -14.49
C SER A 60 20.57 -3.48 -13.40
N ASP A 61 21.33 -2.45 -13.05
CA ASP A 61 20.94 -1.51 -12.00
C ASP A 61 19.57 -0.88 -12.30
N THR A 62 18.76 -0.69 -11.25
CA THR A 62 17.51 0.06 -11.36
C THR A 62 17.85 1.48 -11.82
N ASN A 63 17.06 1.99 -12.75
CA ASN A 63 17.22 3.31 -13.36
C ASN A 63 15.83 3.88 -13.68
N LEU A 64 15.75 5.11 -14.16
CA LEU A 64 14.46 5.79 -14.37
C LEU A 64 13.53 5.08 -15.35
N GLU A 65 14.02 4.32 -16.33
CA GLU A 65 13.15 3.54 -17.24
C GLU A 65 12.35 2.51 -16.47
N HIS A 66 12.89 1.97 -15.38
CA HIS A 66 12.24 0.93 -14.61
C HIS A 66 11.13 1.45 -13.68
N ILE A 67 10.94 2.78 -13.60
CA ILE A 67 9.98 3.44 -12.72
C ILE A 67 8.83 4.01 -13.55
N VAL A 68 7.59 3.75 -13.12
CA VAL A 68 6.39 4.34 -13.71
C VAL A 68 5.68 5.19 -12.67
N PHE A 69 5.43 6.45 -13.01
CA PHE A 69 4.77 7.42 -12.12
C PHE A 69 3.25 7.46 -12.33
N GLY A 70 2.49 7.41 -11.24
CA GLY A 70 1.07 7.73 -11.22
C GLY A 70 0.83 8.95 -10.34
N ILE A 71 0.61 10.12 -10.96
CA ILE A 71 0.45 11.38 -10.24
C ILE A 71 -1.05 11.66 -10.10
N ALA A 72 -1.55 11.81 -8.88
CA ALA A 72 -2.94 12.15 -8.63
C ALA A 72 -3.15 13.66 -8.67
N SER A 73 -4.15 14.10 -9.43
CA SER A 73 -4.52 15.51 -9.54
C SER A 73 -6.02 15.65 -9.81
N ASN A 74 -6.52 16.87 -9.97
CA ASN A 74 -7.84 17.16 -10.51
C ASN A 74 -7.78 18.31 -11.49
N GLU A 75 -8.77 18.45 -12.37
CA GLU A 75 -8.74 19.44 -13.46
C GLU A 75 -8.51 20.87 -12.97
N LYS A 76 -9.14 21.23 -11.84
CA LYS A 76 -9.01 22.56 -11.25
C LYS A 76 -7.58 22.81 -10.74
N ALA A 77 -7.03 21.88 -9.96
CA ALA A 77 -5.71 22.01 -9.33
C ALA A 77 -4.57 21.90 -10.34
N TRP A 78 -4.72 21.05 -11.37
CA TRP A 78 -3.69 20.81 -12.38
C TRP A 78 -3.26 22.09 -13.11
N SER A 79 -4.20 23.00 -13.36
CA SER A 79 -3.92 24.25 -14.06
C SER A 79 -2.78 25.08 -13.45
N THR A 80 -2.64 25.04 -12.12
CA THR A 80 -1.59 25.76 -11.38
C THR A 80 -0.49 24.83 -10.89
N ARG A 81 -0.83 23.64 -10.42
CA ARG A 81 0.14 22.71 -9.80
C ARG A 81 1.03 21.98 -10.81
N LYS A 82 0.67 21.98 -12.10
CA LYS A 82 1.55 21.46 -13.16
C LYS A 82 2.94 22.11 -13.14
N GLU A 83 3.06 23.36 -12.70
CA GLU A 83 4.36 24.04 -12.59
C GLU A 83 5.28 23.40 -11.54
N LEU A 84 4.72 22.81 -10.47
CA LEU A 84 5.51 22.05 -9.50
C LEU A 84 6.05 20.76 -10.12
N VAL A 85 5.20 20.08 -10.91
CA VAL A 85 5.58 18.86 -11.62
C VAL A 85 6.66 19.13 -12.67
N LYS A 86 6.60 20.26 -13.39
CA LYS A 86 7.66 20.68 -14.34
C LYS A 86 9.05 20.79 -13.70
N MET A 87 9.13 21.05 -12.39
CA MET A 87 10.44 21.21 -11.73
C MET A 87 11.23 19.90 -11.65
N TRP A 88 10.54 18.76 -11.60
CA TRP A 88 11.18 17.46 -11.42
C TRP A 88 10.92 16.49 -12.57
N TRP A 89 9.82 16.67 -13.31
CA TRP A 89 9.54 15.89 -14.51
C TRP A 89 10.43 16.36 -15.66
N LYS A 90 11.28 15.47 -16.15
CA LYS A 90 12.18 15.75 -17.28
C LYS A 90 11.60 15.06 -18.52
N ALA A 91 10.76 15.73 -19.30
CA ALA A 91 10.31 15.11 -20.55
C ALA A 91 11.45 15.12 -21.61
N GLY A 92 11.44 14.10 -22.47
CA GLY A 92 12.61 13.65 -23.24
C GLY A 92 13.59 12.78 -22.44
N SER A 93 13.48 12.71 -21.11
CA SER A 93 14.13 11.65 -20.34
C SER A 93 13.30 10.36 -20.39
N LYS A 94 13.94 9.28 -19.96
CA LYS A 94 13.41 7.93 -19.83
C LYS A 94 12.27 7.77 -18.80
N MET A 95 11.72 8.87 -18.28
CA MET A 95 10.61 8.89 -17.33
C MET A 95 9.29 8.52 -18.00
N ARG A 96 8.47 7.72 -17.32
CA ARG A 96 7.22 7.15 -17.85
C ARG A 96 6.12 7.26 -16.81
N GLY A 97 4.89 7.44 -17.23
CA GLY A 97 3.77 7.62 -16.32
C GLY A 97 2.71 8.57 -16.84
N CYS A 98 1.81 8.97 -15.93
CA CYS A 98 0.71 9.87 -16.22
C CYS A 98 0.36 10.72 -15.00
N VAL A 99 -0.20 11.90 -15.26
CA VAL A 99 -1.05 12.60 -14.29
C VAL A 99 -2.51 12.23 -14.54
N PHE A 100 -3.23 11.88 -13.47
CA PHE A 100 -4.60 11.38 -13.53
C PHE A 100 -5.61 12.42 -13.09
N LEU A 101 -6.50 12.78 -14.01
CA LEU A 101 -7.57 13.77 -13.82
C LEU A 101 -8.95 13.13 -13.97
N GLU A 102 -9.98 13.78 -13.45
CA GLU A 102 -11.38 13.37 -13.65
C GLU A 102 -11.94 13.73 -15.03
N LYS A 103 -11.33 14.70 -15.72
CA LYS A 103 -11.69 15.13 -17.08
C LYS A 103 -10.54 15.93 -17.71
N MET A 104 -10.58 16.10 -19.03
CA MET A 104 -9.60 16.94 -19.72
C MET A 104 -9.74 18.42 -19.32
N PRO A 105 -8.62 19.15 -19.10
CA PRO A 105 -8.65 20.59 -18.86
C PRO A 105 -9.21 21.36 -20.06
N SER A 106 -10.05 22.36 -19.79
CA SER A 106 -10.70 23.15 -20.85
C SER A 106 -9.70 23.90 -21.75
N ASN A 107 -8.55 24.28 -21.18
CA ASN A 107 -7.48 25.01 -21.88
C ASN A 107 -6.36 24.08 -22.38
N TYR A 108 -6.60 22.78 -22.45
CA TYR A 108 -5.61 21.84 -22.97
C TYR A 108 -5.35 22.15 -24.45
N THR A 109 -4.14 22.61 -24.77
CA THR A 109 -3.69 22.85 -26.14
C THR A 109 -2.67 21.78 -26.50
N ASN A 110 -2.75 21.25 -27.72
CA ASN A 110 -1.74 20.34 -28.28
C ASN A 110 -0.46 21.10 -28.66
N ASN A 111 0.03 21.96 -27.77
CA ASN A 111 1.26 22.72 -28.00
C ASN A 111 2.44 21.83 -27.62
N THR A 112 3.22 21.43 -28.63
CA THR A 112 4.27 20.40 -28.50
C THR A 112 5.34 20.76 -27.47
N THR A 113 5.66 22.04 -27.31
CA THR A 113 6.73 22.50 -26.40
C THR A 113 6.37 22.41 -24.91
N GLU A 114 5.11 22.62 -24.50
CA GLU A 114 4.70 22.41 -23.10
C GLU A 114 4.56 20.91 -22.79
N ASN A 115 4.10 20.12 -23.76
CA ASN A 115 3.93 18.68 -23.63
C ASN A 115 5.27 17.97 -23.39
N ASP A 116 6.37 18.51 -23.92
CA ASP A 116 7.73 18.01 -23.71
C ASP A 116 8.33 18.37 -22.34
N SER A 117 7.56 18.96 -21.42
CA SER A 117 8.00 19.27 -20.04
C SER A 117 7.11 18.65 -18.95
N LEU A 118 6.03 17.96 -19.34
CA LEU A 118 5.00 17.46 -18.43
C LEU A 118 4.74 15.97 -18.66
N PRO A 119 4.24 15.25 -17.64
CA PRO A 119 3.72 13.91 -17.84
C PRO A 119 2.45 13.96 -18.72
N PRO A 120 2.19 12.92 -19.53
CA PRO A 120 0.92 12.76 -20.23
C PRO A 120 -0.27 12.83 -19.27
N ILE A 121 -1.39 13.39 -19.74
CA ILE A 121 -2.64 13.40 -18.99
C ILE A 121 -3.41 12.10 -19.28
N CYS A 122 -3.71 11.35 -18.22
CA CYS A 122 -4.62 10.22 -18.23
C CYS A 122 -5.96 10.61 -17.56
N ILE A 123 -7.09 10.16 -18.12
CA ILE A 123 -8.41 10.38 -17.53
C ILE A 123 -8.81 9.15 -16.72
N SER A 124 -9.08 9.36 -15.44
CA SER A 124 -9.54 8.29 -14.55
C SER A 124 -10.94 7.80 -14.94
N GLY A 125 -11.17 6.52 -14.74
CA GLY A 125 -12.48 5.90 -15.00
C GLY A 125 -13.53 6.33 -13.97
N ASP A 126 -14.79 6.13 -14.33
CA ASP A 126 -15.91 6.42 -13.43
C ASP A 126 -15.86 5.57 -12.15
N THR A 127 -16.05 6.22 -11.01
CA THR A 127 -16.07 5.61 -9.68
C THR A 127 -17.44 5.71 -9.00
N SER A 128 -18.48 6.16 -9.70
CA SER A 128 -19.84 6.32 -9.16
C SER A 128 -20.41 5.03 -8.54
N ARG A 129 -19.98 3.86 -9.04
CA ARG A 129 -20.38 2.54 -8.53
C ARG A 129 -19.88 2.25 -7.10
N PHE A 130 -18.83 2.92 -6.64
CA PHE A 130 -18.25 2.67 -5.32
C PHE A 130 -18.94 3.53 -4.26
N LYS A 131 -19.35 2.90 -3.16
CA LYS A 131 -19.99 3.60 -2.05
C LYS A 131 -18.96 4.45 -1.28
N TYR A 132 -19.33 5.68 -0.94
CA TYR A 132 -18.59 6.55 -0.02
C TYR A 132 -19.48 6.93 1.16
N THR A 133 -19.03 6.69 2.39
CA THR A 133 -19.82 6.86 3.62
C THR A 133 -19.15 7.69 4.70
N PHE A 134 -17.88 8.07 4.51
CA PHE A 134 -17.21 8.96 5.45
C PHE A 134 -17.86 10.36 5.42
N ARG A 135 -18.22 10.89 6.59
CA ARG A 135 -18.88 12.19 6.70
C ARG A 135 -17.85 13.31 6.62
N GLY A 136 -18.09 14.30 5.76
CA GLY A 136 -17.19 15.46 5.60
C GLY A 136 -15.99 15.24 4.67
N GLY A 137 -15.93 14.11 3.97
CA GLY A 137 -14.96 13.88 2.90
C GLY A 137 -15.61 13.84 1.52
N THR A 138 -14.81 13.60 0.48
CA THR A 138 -15.25 13.63 -0.93
C THR A 138 -15.10 12.26 -1.59
N PRO A 139 -16.10 11.81 -2.39
CA PRO A 139 -15.99 10.58 -3.17
C PRO A 139 -14.80 10.55 -4.15
N SER A 140 -14.24 11.71 -4.51
CA SER A 140 -13.03 11.82 -5.33
C SER A 140 -11.83 11.08 -4.73
N ALA A 141 -11.79 10.85 -3.42
CA ALA A 141 -10.75 10.04 -2.77
C ALA A 141 -10.70 8.60 -3.32
N ILE A 142 -11.84 8.05 -3.79
CA ILE A 142 -11.89 6.73 -4.43
C ILE A 142 -11.18 6.77 -5.78
N ARG A 143 -11.43 7.82 -6.57
CA ARG A 143 -10.74 8.03 -7.86
C ARG A 143 -9.23 8.16 -7.66
N VAL A 144 -8.81 8.97 -6.68
CA VAL A 144 -7.40 9.13 -6.33
C VAL A 144 -6.77 7.79 -5.93
N ALA A 145 -7.45 6.98 -5.10
CA ALA A 145 -6.97 5.64 -4.76
C ALA A 145 -6.79 4.75 -5.99
N ARG A 146 -7.71 4.83 -6.97
CA ARG A 146 -7.68 4.03 -8.20
C ARG A 146 -6.57 4.42 -9.18
N VAL A 147 -5.87 5.54 -8.98
CA VAL A 147 -4.65 5.87 -9.74
C VAL A 147 -3.64 4.71 -9.68
N VAL A 148 -3.59 3.97 -8.56
CA VAL A 148 -2.75 2.77 -8.44
C VAL A 148 -3.10 1.72 -9.50
N THR A 149 -4.37 1.32 -9.57
CA THR A 149 -4.79 0.29 -10.53
C THR A 149 -4.81 0.80 -11.98
N GLU A 150 -5.11 2.07 -12.19
CA GLU A 150 -5.14 2.68 -13.51
C GLU A 150 -3.73 2.81 -14.10
N THR A 151 -2.73 3.18 -13.28
CA THR A 151 -1.31 3.21 -13.70
C THR A 151 -0.80 1.82 -14.06
N VAL A 152 -1.18 0.79 -13.28
CA VAL A 152 -0.82 -0.61 -13.58
C VAL A 152 -1.48 -1.09 -14.88
N ALA A 153 -2.71 -0.64 -15.16
CA ALA A 153 -3.47 -1.00 -16.37
C ALA A 153 -2.88 -0.40 -17.66
N LEU A 154 -2.04 0.64 -17.58
CA LEU A 154 -1.28 1.16 -18.74
C LEU A 154 -0.27 0.15 -19.29
N ASN A 155 0.05 -0.92 -18.54
CA ASN A 155 0.81 -2.09 -18.99
C ASN A 155 2.17 -1.75 -19.64
N HIS A 156 2.89 -0.78 -19.07
CA HIS A 156 4.26 -0.48 -19.44
C HIS A 156 5.15 -1.73 -19.36
N SER A 157 6.08 -1.87 -20.31
CA SER A 157 7.08 -2.94 -20.32
C SER A 157 8.23 -2.65 -19.35
N ASN A 158 8.93 -3.71 -18.92
CA ASN A 158 10.14 -3.64 -18.11
C ASN A 158 10.01 -2.71 -16.87
N VAL A 159 8.90 -2.84 -16.14
CA VAL A 159 8.66 -2.06 -14.91
C VAL A 159 9.19 -2.83 -13.71
N ARG A 160 9.85 -2.12 -12.80
CA ARG A 160 10.29 -2.63 -11.49
C ARG A 160 9.53 -1.98 -10.35
N TRP A 161 9.19 -0.70 -10.51
CA TRP A 161 8.55 0.11 -9.48
C TRP A 161 7.43 0.96 -10.07
N TYR A 162 6.31 0.99 -9.38
CA TYR A 162 5.28 2.00 -9.57
C TYR A 162 5.40 3.02 -8.43
N VAL A 163 5.51 4.29 -8.78
CA VAL A 163 5.67 5.39 -7.81
C VAL A 163 4.47 6.31 -7.93
N PHE A 164 3.85 6.63 -6.80
CA PHE A 164 2.64 7.44 -6.72
C PHE A 164 2.91 8.67 -5.89
N GLY A 165 2.25 9.78 -6.22
CA GLY A 165 2.30 11.03 -5.46
C GLY A 165 1.20 11.98 -5.92
N ASP A 166 1.02 13.07 -5.20
CA ASP A 166 0.07 14.12 -5.56
C ASP A 166 0.72 15.12 -6.54
N ASP A 167 -0.08 16.01 -7.12
CA ASP A 167 0.41 17.07 -8.02
C ASP A 167 1.19 18.20 -7.32
N ASP A 168 1.23 18.19 -5.99
CA ASP A 168 2.08 19.00 -5.14
C ASP A 168 3.22 18.21 -4.47
N THR A 169 3.41 16.93 -4.82
CA THR A 169 4.59 16.14 -4.43
C THR A 169 5.77 16.45 -5.37
N VAL A 170 6.96 16.66 -4.79
CA VAL A 170 8.22 16.85 -5.54
C VAL A 170 9.10 15.62 -5.38
N PHE A 171 9.41 14.97 -6.50
CA PHE A 171 10.36 13.85 -6.51
C PHE A 171 11.77 14.32 -6.87
N PHE A 172 12.77 13.63 -6.31
CA PHE A 172 14.17 13.76 -6.71
C PHE A 172 14.56 12.50 -7.48
N PRO A 173 14.43 12.46 -8.82
CA PRO A 173 14.43 11.20 -9.57
C PRO A 173 15.69 10.36 -9.39
N ASP A 174 16.87 11.00 -9.34
CA ASP A 174 18.15 10.30 -9.15
C ASP A 174 18.25 9.70 -7.73
N ASN A 175 17.78 10.43 -6.72
CA ASN A 175 17.73 9.94 -5.33
C ASN A 175 16.70 8.81 -5.20
N LEU A 176 15.55 8.95 -5.84
CA LEU A 176 14.49 7.93 -5.85
C LEU A 176 15.01 6.62 -6.47
N VAL A 177 15.71 6.70 -7.61
CA VAL A 177 16.37 5.54 -8.22
C VAL A 177 17.36 4.92 -7.23
N LYS A 178 18.27 5.71 -6.66
CA LYS A 178 19.28 5.21 -5.71
C LYS A 178 18.62 4.55 -4.50
N THR A 179 17.53 5.10 -4.00
CA THR A 179 16.77 4.57 -2.87
C THR A 179 16.11 3.24 -3.23
N LEU A 180 15.42 3.16 -4.37
CA LEU A 180 14.73 1.95 -4.80
C LEU A 180 15.70 0.84 -5.22
N SER A 181 16.91 1.17 -5.67
CA SER A 181 17.99 0.20 -5.95
C SER A 181 18.46 -0.59 -4.73
N LYS A 182 18.10 -0.17 -3.50
CA LYS A 182 18.41 -0.92 -2.27
C LYS A 182 17.58 -2.20 -2.11
N TYR A 183 16.45 -2.30 -2.83
CA TYR A 183 15.44 -3.33 -2.65
C TYR A 183 15.38 -4.26 -3.86
N ASP A 184 15.18 -5.55 -3.62
CA ASP A 184 14.94 -6.53 -4.68
C ASP A 184 13.55 -6.31 -5.28
N HIS A 185 13.49 -5.72 -6.47
CA HIS A 185 12.24 -5.41 -7.16
C HIS A 185 11.41 -6.64 -7.55
N GLY A 186 11.96 -7.86 -7.45
CA GLY A 186 11.23 -9.12 -7.62
C GLY A 186 10.41 -9.54 -6.41
N LEU A 187 10.65 -8.92 -5.24
CA LEU A 187 9.90 -9.16 -4.01
C LEU A 187 8.78 -8.14 -3.83
N TRP A 188 7.91 -8.40 -2.84
CA TRP A 188 6.78 -7.53 -2.53
C TRP A 188 7.20 -6.42 -1.57
N TYR A 189 7.17 -5.20 -2.07
CA TYR A 189 7.48 -3.99 -1.30
C TYR A 189 6.39 -2.93 -1.48
N TYR A 190 5.92 -2.43 -0.33
CA TYR A 190 5.16 -1.19 -0.17
C TYR A 190 6.05 -0.22 0.60
N ILE A 191 6.61 0.77 -0.08
CA ILE A 191 7.63 1.68 0.45
C ILE A 191 7.05 3.08 0.56
N GLY A 192 7.36 3.75 1.67
CA GLY A 192 7.01 5.15 1.91
C GLY A 192 7.31 5.54 3.34
N SER A 193 6.65 6.57 3.84
CA SER A 193 6.81 7.02 5.23
C SER A 193 5.51 7.49 5.83
N ASN A 194 5.52 7.58 7.15
CA ASN A 194 4.44 8.16 7.93
C ASN A 194 4.31 9.68 7.69
N SER A 195 3.22 10.23 8.22
CA SER A 195 2.97 11.67 8.26
C SER A 195 3.83 12.37 9.30
N GLU A 196 4.10 13.66 9.13
CA GLU A 196 4.55 14.52 10.23
C GLU A 196 3.46 14.74 11.31
N HIS A 197 2.22 14.32 11.05
CA HIS A 197 1.10 14.49 11.98
C HIS A 197 0.86 13.26 12.88
N PHE A 198 1.16 13.41 14.17
CA PHE A 198 1.05 12.35 15.19
C PHE A 198 -0.31 11.62 15.19
N LEU A 199 -1.45 12.35 15.18
CA LEU A 199 -2.76 11.70 15.27
C LEU A 199 -3.09 10.89 14.02
N MET A 200 -2.56 11.29 12.86
CA MET A 200 -2.77 10.54 11.62
C MET A 200 -1.99 9.24 11.69
N ASN A 201 -0.75 9.27 12.14
CA ASN A 201 0.05 8.06 12.30
C ASN A 201 -0.56 7.08 13.31
N LYS A 202 -1.01 7.60 14.46
CA LYS A 202 -1.70 6.77 15.47
C LYS A 202 -2.94 6.08 14.91
N ALA A 203 -3.72 6.76 14.07
CA ALA A 203 -4.94 6.19 13.48
C ALA A 203 -4.65 5.00 12.54
N PHE A 204 -3.46 4.94 11.96
CA PHE A 204 -3.04 3.88 11.04
C PHE A 204 -1.88 3.05 11.58
N SER A 205 -1.75 2.97 12.91
CA SER A 205 -0.74 2.16 13.60
C SER A 205 0.70 2.43 13.19
N TYR A 206 0.98 3.61 12.61
CA TYR A 206 2.27 3.95 12.00
C TYR A 206 2.64 3.05 10.80
N GLU A 207 1.70 2.32 10.20
CA GLU A 207 1.97 1.37 9.11
C GLU A 207 1.41 1.83 7.75
N MET A 208 0.87 3.05 7.67
CA MET A 208 0.42 3.64 6.40
C MET A 208 1.44 4.64 5.88
N ALA A 209 1.83 4.48 4.61
CA ALA A 209 2.50 5.52 3.85
C ALA A 209 1.49 6.57 3.38
N PHE A 210 1.85 7.84 3.54
CA PHE A 210 1.03 8.96 3.12
C PHE A 210 1.37 9.38 1.70
N GLY A 211 0.36 9.48 0.83
CA GLY A 211 0.50 9.72 -0.61
C GLY A 211 1.21 11.03 -0.95
N GLY A 212 1.01 12.07 -0.12
CA GLY A 212 1.68 13.36 -0.28
C GLY A 212 3.22 13.29 -0.17
N ALA A 213 3.77 12.33 0.59
CA ALA A 213 5.22 12.05 0.62
C ALA A 213 5.71 11.29 -0.62
N GLY A 214 4.78 10.66 -1.32
CA GLY A 214 5.04 9.62 -2.31
C GLY A 214 4.95 8.21 -1.72
N ILE A 215 4.61 7.26 -2.58
CA ILE A 215 4.55 5.82 -2.29
C ILE A 215 5.21 5.07 -3.43
N ALA A 216 6.02 4.05 -3.14
CA ALA A 216 6.53 3.13 -4.14
C ALA A 216 6.02 1.70 -3.91
N ILE A 217 5.54 1.05 -4.96
CA ILE A 217 5.07 -0.33 -4.94
C ILE A 217 5.87 -1.13 -5.97
N SER A 218 6.48 -2.22 -5.53
CA SER A 218 7.18 -3.16 -6.42
C SER A 218 6.24 -3.70 -7.50
N TYR A 219 6.77 -3.96 -8.70
CA TYR A 219 6.00 -4.50 -9.82
C TYR A 219 5.13 -5.73 -9.49
N PRO A 220 5.66 -6.83 -8.91
CA PRO A 220 4.85 -8.02 -8.65
C PRO A 220 3.69 -7.74 -7.69
N LEU A 221 3.92 -6.94 -6.65
CA LEU A 221 2.87 -6.53 -5.71
C LEU A 221 1.80 -5.68 -6.40
N ALA A 222 2.21 -4.69 -7.19
CA ALA A 222 1.28 -3.80 -7.91
C ALA A 222 0.39 -4.59 -8.90
N LYS A 223 0.94 -5.63 -9.56
CA LYS A 223 0.16 -6.51 -10.45
C LYS A 223 -0.89 -7.32 -9.70
N VAL A 224 -0.62 -7.77 -8.48
CA VAL A 224 -1.59 -8.47 -7.64
C VAL A 224 -2.62 -7.47 -7.11
N LEU A 225 -2.16 -6.36 -6.55
CA LEU A 225 -3.01 -5.29 -6.02
C LEU A 225 -4.02 -4.82 -7.07
N GLY A 226 -3.59 -4.50 -8.28
CA GLY A 226 -4.48 -4.05 -9.36
C GLY A 226 -5.56 -5.05 -9.75
N LYS A 227 -5.36 -6.36 -9.55
CA LYS A 227 -6.40 -7.38 -9.82
C LYS A 227 -7.48 -7.41 -8.74
N VAL A 228 -7.14 -7.07 -7.50
CA VAL A 228 -8.04 -7.18 -6.34
C VAL A 228 -8.55 -5.83 -5.83
N PHE A 229 -7.96 -4.73 -6.30
CA PHE A 229 -8.13 -3.39 -5.74
C PHE A 229 -9.58 -2.94 -5.69
N ASP A 230 -10.29 -3.07 -6.81
CA ASP A 230 -11.69 -2.64 -6.92
C ASP A 230 -12.59 -3.41 -5.93
N ALA A 231 -12.43 -4.72 -5.81
CA ALA A 231 -13.17 -5.51 -4.82
C ALA A 231 -12.79 -5.13 -3.37
N CYS A 232 -11.53 -4.78 -3.14
CA CYS A 232 -11.05 -4.33 -1.84
C CYS A 232 -11.69 -3.00 -1.42
N ILE A 233 -11.62 -1.97 -2.25
CA ILE A 233 -12.12 -0.63 -1.87
C ILE A 233 -13.64 -0.60 -1.63
N GLU A 234 -14.40 -1.54 -2.19
CA GLU A 234 -15.82 -1.75 -1.87
C GLU A 234 -16.08 -2.11 -0.39
N ARG A 235 -15.12 -2.77 0.28
CA ARG A 235 -15.19 -3.10 1.72
C ARG A 235 -14.86 -1.91 2.61
N TYR A 236 -14.26 -0.86 2.07
CA TYR A 236 -13.79 0.31 2.80
C TYR A 236 -14.52 1.62 2.42
N PRO A 237 -15.86 1.65 2.35
CA PRO A 237 -16.59 2.87 2.00
C PRO A 237 -16.49 3.93 3.09
N HIS A 238 -16.09 3.55 4.31
CA HIS A 238 -16.03 4.40 5.49
C HIS A 238 -14.67 5.09 5.66
N LEU A 239 -13.67 4.81 4.82
CA LEU A 239 -12.37 5.47 4.92
C LEU A 239 -12.43 6.89 4.32
N PHE A 240 -11.70 7.82 4.93
CA PHE A 240 -11.66 9.22 4.50
C PHE A 240 -10.95 9.37 3.14
N GLY A 241 -9.64 9.09 3.11
CA GLY A 241 -8.76 9.39 1.97
C GLY A 241 -8.43 8.20 1.08
N SER A 242 -7.65 8.46 0.05
CA SER A 242 -7.10 7.46 -0.87
C SER A 242 -6.10 6.53 -0.20
N ASP A 243 -5.18 7.09 0.57
CA ASP A 243 -4.03 6.36 1.12
C ASP A 243 -4.49 5.28 2.10
N ALA A 244 -5.49 5.60 2.92
CA ALA A 244 -6.12 4.65 3.83
C ALA A 244 -6.69 3.43 3.09
N ARG A 245 -7.24 3.62 1.88
CA ARG A 245 -7.77 2.53 1.05
C ARG A 245 -6.63 1.70 0.46
N ILE A 246 -5.60 2.35 -0.07
CA ILE A 246 -4.41 1.67 -0.61
C ILE A 246 -3.76 0.82 0.49
N TYR A 247 -3.51 1.42 1.66
CA TYR A 247 -2.98 0.74 2.83
C TYR A 247 -3.85 -0.45 3.26
N SER A 248 -5.16 -0.27 3.37
CA SER A 248 -6.05 -1.37 3.77
C SER A 248 -5.99 -2.55 2.80
N CYS A 249 -5.94 -2.28 1.49
CA CYS A 249 -5.82 -3.32 0.47
C CYS A 249 -4.47 -4.03 0.47
N LEU A 250 -3.38 -3.31 0.78
CA LEU A 250 -2.06 -3.90 0.94
C LEU A 250 -1.97 -4.75 2.22
N ALA A 251 -2.60 -4.30 3.29
CA ALA A 251 -2.69 -5.05 4.54
C ALA A 251 -3.50 -6.35 4.38
N GLU A 252 -4.59 -6.34 3.59
CA GLU A 252 -5.32 -7.57 3.23
C GLU A 252 -4.46 -8.57 2.44
N LEU A 253 -3.48 -8.09 1.67
CA LEU A 253 -2.49 -8.92 0.98
C LEU A 253 -1.35 -9.38 1.90
N GLY A 254 -1.37 -8.99 3.17
CA GLY A 254 -0.34 -9.33 4.17
C GLY A 254 0.96 -8.52 4.01
N VAL A 255 0.93 -7.37 3.32
CA VAL A 255 2.10 -6.53 3.11
C VAL A 255 2.09 -5.34 4.06
N GLY A 256 3.11 -5.28 4.92
CA GLY A 256 3.38 -4.13 5.80
C GLY A 256 4.19 -3.04 5.12
N LEU A 257 4.23 -1.86 5.74
CA LEU A 257 5.01 -0.74 5.23
C LEU A 257 6.51 -0.98 5.42
N THR A 258 7.26 -0.77 4.35
CA THR A 258 8.71 -0.59 4.39
C THR A 258 9.01 0.88 4.56
N HIS A 259 9.38 1.26 5.78
CA HIS A 259 9.67 2.66 6.11
C HIS A 259 10.95 3.14 5.43
N GLU A 260 10.82 4.19 4.64
CA GLU A 260 11.94 4.84 3.98
C GLU A 260 11.99 6.33 4.37
N PRO A 261 12.98 6.76 5.17
CA PRO A 261 13.06 8.13 5.70
C PRO A 261 13.13 9.25 4.66
N GLY A 262 13.41 8.94 3.38
CA GLY A 262 13.47 9.92 2.29
C GLY A 262 12.10 10.33 1.72
N PHE A 263 11.01 9.76 2.23
CA PHE A 263 9.64 10.13 1.89
C PHE A 263 9.09 11.04 3.02
N HIS A 264 8.64 12.25 2.69
CA HIS A 264 8.27 13.30 3.67
C HIS A 264 6.90 13.90 3.37
N GLN A 265 5.99 13.90 4.36
CA GLN A 265 4.63 14.43 4.25
C GLN A 265 4.28 15.35 5.41
#